data_AF-A0A037ZDY1-F1
#
_entry.id   AF-A0A037ZDY1-F1
#
_cell.length_a   1.000
_cell.length_b   1.000
_cell.length_c   1.000
_cell.angle_alpha   90.00
_cell.angle_beta   90.00
_cell.angle_gamma   90.00
#
_symmetry.space_group_name_H-M   'P 1'
#
loop_
_entity.id
_entity.type
_entity.pdbx_description
1 polymer ?
#
loop_
_entity_poly.entity_id
_entity_poly.type
_entity_poly.pdbx_seq_one_letter_code
_entity_poly.pdbx_strand_id
1 'polypeptide(L)'
;MASLDDLKERGIISFQTEVLVENTGAYEFYKSLGMQVSRTLRCYDIPEAKAASILPGILETSWSAIAEEAKLLHDVEPSWQNSATSIAAIENRASCFAISDTKGLAGYSVLLRDTGTLAQVAVRQDMQRKGLGRSLVRACQQGSRLRVINV
;
A
#
# COMPACT_ATOMS: atom_id res chain seq x y z
N MET A 1 20.00 19.70 6.16
CA MET A 1 19.95 18.26 5.81
C MET A 1 20.70 17.52 6.90
N ALA A 2 20.07 16.62 7.64
CA ALA A 2 20.75 15.88 8.71
C ALA A 2 21.82 14.96 8.09
N SER A 3 23.07 15.03 8.56
CA SER A 3 24.13 14.09 8.20
C SER A 3 23.97 12.79 8.99
N LEU A 4 24.71 11.74 8.62
CA LEU A 4 24.76 10.52 9.45
C LEU A 4 25.28 10.79 10.87
N ASP A 5 26.12 11.81 11.03
CA ASP A 5 26.64 12.21 12.34
C ASP A 5 25.57 12.92 13.16
N ASP A 6 24.76 13.80 12.56
CA ASP A 6 23.60 14.43 13.22
C ASP A 6 22.60 13.36 13.73
N LEU A 7 22.35 12.32 12.93
CA LEU A 7 21.48 11.21 13.36
C LEU A 7 22.06 10.48 14.58
N LYS A 8 23.38 10.22 14.60
CA LYS A 8 24.06 9.58 15.74
C LYS A 8 24.01 10.45 16.99
N GLU A 9 24.26 11.75 16.86
CA GLU A 9 24.19 12.72 17.97
C GLU A 9 22.79 12.77 18.59
N ARG A 10 21.74 12.56 17.78
CA ARG A 10 20.35 12.46 18.22
C ARG A 10 19.97 11.09 18.77
N GLY A 11 20.93 10.17 18.93
CA GLY A 11 20.71 8.82 19.46
C GLY A 11 19.99 7.88 18.49
N ILE A 12 19.94 8.19 17.20
CA ILE A 12 19.32 7.33 16.18
C ILE A 12 20.29 6.21 15.83
N ILE A 13 19.90 4.98 16.14
CA ILE A 13 20.74 3.79 15.97
C ILE A 13 20.48 3.04 14.65
N SER A 14 19.40 3.37 13.93
CA SER A 14 19.07 2.77 12.64
C SER A 14 18.17 3.69 11.81
N PHE A 15 18.27 3.58 10.50
CA PHE A 15 17.33 4.17 9.54
C PHE A 15 17.18 3.25 8.34
N GLN A 16 16.04 3.34 7.67
CA GLN A 16 15.69 2.50 6.53
C GLN A 16 15.50 3.36 5.27
N THR A 17 15.93 2.83 4.14
CA THR A 17 15.67 3.41 2.82
C THR A 17 14.92 2.40 1.95
N GLU A 18 14.18 2.91 0.96
CA GLU A 18 13.63 2.12 -0.15
C GLU A 18 14.19 2.70 -1.45
N VAL A 19 14.72 1.85 -2.32
CA VAL A 19 15.36 2.25 -3.57
C VAL A 19 14.87 1.37 -4.72
N LEU A 20 14.61 1.98 -5.87
CA LEU A 20 14.32 1.24 -7.10
C LEU A 20 15.57 0.46 -7.50
N VAL A 21 15.41 -0.82 -7.85
CA VAL A 21 16.53 -1.71 -8.19
C VAL A 21 17.29 -1.19 -9.42
N GLU A 22 16.58 -0.53 -10.34
CA GLU A 22 17.14 0.08 -11.53
C GLU A 22 17.96 1.34 -11.24
N ASN A 23 17.80 1.95 -10.06
CA ASN A 23 18.64 3.04 -9.60
C ASN A 23 19.94 2.49 -9.02
N THR A 24 20.77 1.93 -9.90
CA THR A 24 22.05 1.30 -9.55
C THR A 24 22.97 2.25 -8.80
N GLY A 25 22.95 3.55 -9.12
CA GLY A 25 23.73 4.57 -8.41
C GLY A 25 23.36 4.67 -6.93
N ALA A 26 22.07 4.83 -6.61
CA ALA A 26 21.63 4.88 -5.22
C ALA A 26 21.78 3.53 -4.51
N TYR A 27 21.50 2.43 -5.21
CA TYR A 27 21.64 1.08 -4.68
C TYR A 27 23.08 0.76 -4.24
N GLU A 28 24.05 1.00 -5.12
CA GLU A 28 25.48 0.79 -4.81
C GLU A 28 25.98 1.79 -3.75
N PHE A 29 25.49 3.04 -3.78
CA PHE A 29 25.80 4.01 -2.74
C PHE A 29 25.34 3.53 -1.36
N TYR A 30 24.09 3.07 -1.21
CA TYR A 30 23.58 2.57 0.07
C TYR A 30 24.33 1.33 0.56
N LYS A 31 24.71 0.40 -0.35
CA LYS A 31 25.60 -0.71 0.00
C LYS A 31 26.96 -0.24 0.51
N SER A 32 27.54 0.77 -0.12
CA SER A 32 28.84 1.33 0.30
C SER A 32 28.78 1.94 1.70
N LEU A 33 27.60 2.41 2.14
CA LEU A 33 27.34 2.88 3.51
C LEU A 33 27.12 1.75 4.52
N GLY A 34 27.22 0.48 4.10
CA GLY A 34 26.99 -0.68 4.96
C GLY A 34 25.52 -1.09 5.12
N MET A 35 24.60 -0.51 4.33
CA MET A 35 23.19 -0.91 4.37
C MET A 35 22.99 -2.30 3.78
N GLN A 36 22.03 -3.04 4.32
CA GLN A 36 21.67 -4.39 3.88
C GLN A 36 20.25 -4.41 3.30
N VAL A 37 20.04 -5.26 2.31
CA VAL A 37 18.71 -5.47 1.73
C VAL A 37 17.88 -6.34 2.68
N SER A 38 16.83 -5.78 3.28
CA SER A 38 15.93 -6.51 4.17
C SER A 38 14.83 -7.28 3.42
N ARG A 39 14.33 -6.71 2.32
CA ARG A 39 13.35 -7.32 1.41
C ARG A 39 13.39 -6.66 0.04
N THR A 40 12.91 -7.37 -0.97
CA THR A 40 12.66 -6.81 -2.32
C THR A 40 11.16 -6.69 -2.52
N LEU A 41 10.71 -5.52 -2.93
CA LEU A 41 9.32 -5.21 -3.21
C LEU A 41 9.15 -4.96 -4.71
N ARG A 42 7.95 -5.18 -5.22
CA ARG A 42 7.61 -5.05 -6.63
C ARG A 42 6.78 -3.80 -6.87
N CYS A 43 6.94 -3.26 -8.07
CA CYS A 43 6.17 -2.14 -8.57
C CYS A 43 5.42 -2.59 -9.82
N TYR A 44 4.18 -2.14 -9.98
CA TYR A 44 3.32 -2.47 -11.10
C TYR A 44 2.55 -1.25 -11.59
N ASP A 45 2.37 -1.17 -12.89
CA ASP A 45 1.36 -0.31 -13.50
C ASP A 45 0.12 -1.15 -13.83
N ILE A 46 -1.04 -0.71 -13.36
CA ILE A 46 -2.32 -1.28 -13.74
C ILE A 46 -2.92 -0.36 -14.81
N PRO A 47 -3.00 -0.79 -16.07
CA PRO A 47 -3.53 0.04 -17.14
C PRO A 47 -4.99 0.38 -16.87
N GLU A 48 -5.44 1.47 -17.50
CA GLU A 48 -6.85 1.81 -17.52
C GLU A 48 -7.67 0.62 -18.06
N ALA A 49 -8.71 0.26 -17.34
CA ALA A 49 -9.64 -0.78 -17.75
C ALA A 49 -10.98 -0.13 -18.12
N LYS A 50 -11.56 -0.59 -19.23
CA LYS A 50 -12.96 -0.24 -19.57
C LYS A 50 -13.88 -0.62 -18.41
N ALA A 51 -14.94 0.18 -18.23
CA ALA A 51 -15.97 -0.06 -17.23
C ALA A 51 -16.42 -1.52 -17.25
N ALA A 52 -16.23 -2.20 -16.14
CA ALA A 52 -16.58 -3.59 -15.97
C ALA A 52 -17.16 -3.75 -14.57
N SER A 53 -18.11 -4.67 -14.44
CA SER A 53 -18.91 -4.82 -13.23
C SER A 53 -18.04 -4.94 -11.97
N ILE A 54 -18.35 -4.09 -10.99
CA ILE A 54 -17.89 -4.17 -9.61
C ILE A 54 -18.90 -5.03 -8.86
N LEU A 55 -18.44 -5.92 -7.97
CA LEU A 55 -19.36 -6.65 -7.09
C LEU A 55 -20.21 -5.67 -6.26
N PRO A 56 -21.52 -5.93 -6.10
CA PRO A 56 -22.37 -5.08 -5.27
C PRO A 56 -21.91 -5.12 -3.81
N GLY A 57 -22.14 -4.02 -3.08
CA GLY A 57 -21.83 -3.92 -1.64
C GLY A 57 -20.43 -3.40 -1.32
N ILE A 58 -19.58 -3.12 -2.31
CA ILE A 58 -18.36 -2.33 -2.10
C ILE A 58 -18.75 -0.86 -1.91
N LEU A 59 -18.35 -0.28 -0.78
CA LEU A 59 -18.65 1.10 -0.39
C LEU A 59 -17.36 1.88 -0.16
N GLU A 60 -17.39 3.18 -0.46
CA GLU A 60 -16.32 4.10 -0.03
C GLU A 60 -16.42 4.34 1.48
N THR A 61 -15.28 4.37 2.16
CA THR A 61 -15.16 4.53 3.61
C THR A 61 -13.87 5.27 3.98
N SER A 62 -13.72 5.64 5.25
CA SER A 62 -12.48 6.18 5.81
C SER A 62 -11.51 5.07 6.21
N TRP A 63 -10.21 5.39 6.28
CA TRP A 63 -9.20 4.44 6.77
C TRP A 63 -9.45 4.12 8.24
N SER A 64 -9.73 5.15 9.04
CA SER A 64 -10.06 5.05 10.46
C SER A 64 -11.20 4.07 10.76
N ALA A 65 -12.18 3.92 9.86
CA ALA A 65 -13.29 2.99 10.03
C ALA A 65 -12.92 1.52 9.84
N ILE A 66 -11.84 1.22 9.08
CA ILE A 66 -11.45 -0.15 8.73
C ILE A 66 -10.07 -0.56 9.27
N ALA A 67 -9.27 0.39 9.77
CA ALA A 67 -7.85 0.19 10.07
C ALA A 67 -7.56 -0.99 11.01
N GLU A 68 -8.42 -1.23 12.00
CA GLU A 68 -8.23 -2.32 12.96
C GLU A 68 -8.48 -3.69 12.32
N GLU A 69 -9.56 -3.84 11.55
CA GLU A 69 -9.86 -5.09 10.85
C GLU A 69 -8.94 -5.32 9.65
N ALA A 70 -8.53 -4.25 8.96
CA ALA A 70 -7.68 -4.29 7.78
C ALA A 70 -6.36 -5.04 8.02
N LYS A 71 -5.73 -4.84 9.19
CA LYS A 71 -4.50 -5.54 9.60
C LYS A 71 -4.65 -7.05 9.63
N LEU A 72 -5.85 -7.56 9.94
CA LEU A 72 -6.13 -8.99 10.05
C LEU A 72 -6.22 -9.67 8.67
N LEU A 73 -6.34 -8.90 7.59
CA LEU A 73 -6.45 -9.41 6.22
C LEU A 73 -5.08 -9.47 5.50
N HIS A 74 -4.00 -9.00 6.12
CA HIS A 74 -2.67 -8.98 5.51
C HIS A 74 -2.00 -10.36 5.55
N ASP A 75 -1.82 -10.96 4.38
CA ASP A 75 -0.93 -12.11 4.20
C ASP A 75 0.55 -11.68 4.12
N VAL A 76 0.80 -10.41 3.76
CA VAL A 76 2.14 -9.81 3.59
C VAL A 76 2.15 -8.44 4.25
N GLU A 77 3.20 -8.18 5.03
CA GLU A 77 3.41 -6.88 5.68
C GLU A 77 3.65 -5.77 4.63
N PRO A 78 2.87 -4.67 4.63
CA PRO A 78 3.06 -3.55 3.71
C PRO A 78 4.47 -2.93 3.74
N SER A 79 4.81 -2.18 2.69
CA SER A 79 5.95 -1.24 2.75
C SER A 79 5.77 -0.23 3.88
N TRP A 80 6.85 0.38 4.36
CA TRP A 80 6.69 1.41 5.39
C TRP A 80 5.85 2.58 4.85
N GLN A 81 5.99 2.92 3.56
CA GLN A 81 5.20 3.96 2.89
C GLN A 81 3.71 3.63 2.82
N ASN A 82 3.38 2.36 2.66
CA ASN A 82 2.01 1.87 2.61
C ASN A 82 1.54 1.36 3.96
N SER A 83 2.26 1.61 5.06
CA SER A 83 1.90 1.10 6.38
C SER A 83 0.61 1.73 6.91
N ALA A 84 -0.01 1.08 7.88
CA ALA A 84 -1.21 1.59 8.54
C ALA A 84 -1.02 3.01 9.12
N THR A 85 0.16 3.28 9.70
CA THR A 85 0.50 4.60 10.27
C THR A 85 0.73 5.64 9.19
N SER A 86 1.38 5.28 8.08
CA SER A 86 1.55 6.18 6.94
C SER A 86 0.22 6.55 6.30
N ILE A 87 -0.67 5.59 6.09
CA ILE A 87 -2.02 5.85 5.55
C ILE A 87 -2.82 6.74 6.50
N ALA A 88 -2.79 6.47 7.80
CA ALA A 88 -3.47 7.31 8.80
C ALA A 88 -2.98 8.76 8.77
N ALA A 89 -1.67 8.98 8.59
CA ALA A 89 -1.09 10.32 8.51
C ALA A 89 -1.54 11.13 7.28
N ILE A 90 -2.02 10.46 6.23
CA ILE A 90 -2.51 11.08 4.99
C ILE A 90 -3.94 10.66 4.65
N GLU A 91 -4.76 10.34 5.65
CA GLU A 91 -6.12 9.82 5.45
C GLU A 91 -6.98 10.78 4.59
N ASN A 92 -6.81 12.09 4.76
CA ASN A 92 -7.46 13.13 3.96
C ASN A 92 -7.07 13.12 2.47
N ARG A 93 -6.09 12.31 2.06
CA ARG A 93 -5.62 12.11 0.68
C ARG A 93 -5.86 10.67 0.19
N ALA A 94 -6.41 9.81 1.05
CA ALA A 94 -6.71 8.42 0.75
C ALA A 94 -8.22 8.19 0.58
N SER A 95 -8.62 7.42 -0.44
CA SER A 95 -9.97 6.85 -0.56
C SER A 95 -9.89 5.36 -0.25
N CYS A 96 -10.71 4.89 0.69
CA CYS A 96 -10.79 3.46 0.98
C CYS A 96 -12.08 2.90 0.40
N PHE A 97 -12.01 1.72 -0.20
CA PHE A 97 -13.18 0.96 -0.61
C PHE A 97 -13.19 -0.34 0.14
N ALA A 98 -14.33 -0.70 0.73
CA ALA A 98 -14.45 -1.85 1.61
C ALA A 98 -15.76 -2.60 1.36
N ILE A 99 -15.75 -3.88 1.68
CA ILE A 99 -16.95 -4.71 1.79
C ILE A 99 -16.87 -5.53 3.07
N SER A 100 -17.99 -5.60 3.78
CA SER A 100 -18.12 -6.38 5.00
C SER A 100 -19.30 -7.34 4.88
N ASP A 101 -19.23 -8.44 5.63
CA ASP A 101 -20.32 -9.40 5.79
C ASP A 101 -20.55 -9.69 7.27
N THR A 102 -21.30 -10.75 7.57
CA THR A 102 -21.62 -11.14 8.96
C THR A 102 -20.40 -11.52 9.80
N LYS A 103 -19.22 -11.74 9.17
CA LYS A 103 -17.95 -12.04 9.85
C LYS A 103 -17.00 -10.83 9.93
N GLY A 104 -17.49 -9.63 9.60
CA GLY A 104 -16.70 -8.40 9.57
C GLY A 104 -16.14 -8.08 8.18
N LEU A 105 -15.01 -7.39 8.14
CA LEU A 105 -14.38 -6.94 6.89
C LEU A 105 -14.00 -8.14 6.01
N ALA A 106 -14.60 -8.20 4.82
CA ALA A 106 -14.35 -9.27 3.84
C ALA A 106 -13.25 -8.89 2.84
N GLY A 107 -13.04 -7.59 2.60
CA GLY A 107 -11.94 -7.08 1.80
C GLY A 107 -11.95 -5.57 1.70
N TYR A 108 -10.79 -5.00 1.39
CA TYR A 108 -10.65 -3.56 1.21
C TYR A 108 -9.51 -3.20 0.24
N SER A 109 -9.49 -1.93 -0.18
CA SER A 109 -8.43 -1.31 -0.95
C SER A 109 -8.26 0.15 -0.57
N VAL A 110 -7.03 0.67 -0.66
CA VAL A 110 -6.67 2.06 -0.34
C VAL A 110 -6.02 2.72 -1.56
N LEU A 111 -6.64 3.78 -2.04
CA LEU A 111 -6.15 4.61 -3.14
C LEU A 111 -5.62 5.94 -2.60
N LEU A 112 -4.36 6.26 -2.89
CA LEU A 112 -3.82 7.61 -2.74
C LEU A 112 -4.23 8.42 -3.96
N ARG A 113 -5.17 9.36 -3.76
CA ARG A 113 -5.84 10.07 -4.86
C ARG A 113 -4.88 10.88 -5.71
N ASP A 114 -3.94 11.58 -5.07
CA ASP A 114 -3.05 12.53 -5.75
C ASP A 114 -2.07 11.85 -6.70
N THR A 115 -1.73 10.59 -6.44
CA THR A 115 -0.74 9.85 -7.22
C THR A 115 -1.35 8.73 -8.05
N GLY A 116 -2.63 8.40 -7.85
CA GLY A 116 -3.25 7.20 -8.42
C GLY A 116 -2.59 5.91 -7.91
N THR A 117 -2.05 5.91 -6.69
CA THR A 117 -1.36 4.75 -6.12
C THR A 117 -2.33 3.88 -5.33
N LEU A 118 -2.47 2.61 -5.70
CA LEU A 118 -3.09 1.59 -4.88
C LEU A 118 -2.08 1.17 -3.79
N ALA A 119 -2.20 1.78 -2.61
CA ALA A 119 -1.27 1.58 -1.50
C ALA A 119 -1.47 0.23 -0.80
N GLN A 120 -2.73 -0.20 -0.65
CA GLN A 120 -3.07 -1.49 -0.07
C GLN A 120 -4.27 -2.11 -0.78
N VAL A 121 -4.28 -3.43 -0.85
CA VAL A 121 -5.46 -4.23 -1.20
C VAL A 121 -5.35 -5.57 -0.48
N ALA A 122 -6.41 -5.98 0.19
CA ALA A 122 -6.45 -7.27 0.87
C ALA A 122 -7.86 -7.85 0.86
N VAL A 123 -7.93 -9.18 0.87
CA VAL A 123 -9.18 -9.94 0.86
C VAL A 123 -9.06 -11.05 1.88
N ARG A 124 -10.06 -11.16 2.76
CA ARG A 124 -10.13 -12.21 3.77
C ARG A 124 -10.06 -13.58 3.11
N GLN A 125 -9.30 -14.50 3.70
CA GLN A 125 -8.91 -15.77 3.07
C GLN A 125 -10.09 -16.59 2.52
N ASP A 126 -11.23 -16.63 3.23
CA ASP A 126 -12.45 -17.35 2.81
C ASP A 126 -13.21 -16.69 1.66
N MET A 127 -12.85 -15.45 1.29
CA MET A 127 -13.43 -14.65 0.21
C MET A 127 -12.51 -14.49 -1.00
N GLN A 128 -11.29 -15.04 -0.94
CA GLN A 128 -10.35 -15.03 -2.06
C GLN A 128 -10.85 -15.88 -3.23
N ARG A 129 -10.29 -15.62 -4.42
CA ARG A 129 -10.65 -16.29 -5.70
C ARG A 129 -12.11 -16.18 -6.15
N LYS A 130 -12.93 -15.35 -5.48
CA LYS A 130 -14.32 -15.03 -5.86
C LYS A 130 -14.47 -13.71 -6.65
N GLY A 131 -13.35 -13.15 -7.12
CA GLY A 131 -13.35 -11.89 -7.88
C GLY A 131 -13.40 -10.60 -7.04
N LEU A 132 -13.38 -10.71 -5.70
CA LEU A 132 -13.45 -9.55 -4.81
C LEU A 132 -12.24 -8.61 -4.94
N GLY A 133 -11.01 -9.14 -4.92
CA GLY A 133 -9.81 -8.31 -5.10
C GLY A 133 -9.82 -7.51 -6.40
N ARG A 134 -10.25 -8.12 -7.51
CA ARG A 134 -10.43 -7.43 -8.80
C ARG A 134 -11.47 -6.31 -8.70
N SER A 135 -12.56 -6.54 -7.97
CA SER A 135 -13.63 -5.54 -7.81
C SER A 135 -13.17 -4.35 -6.95
N LEU A 136 -12.39 -4.60 -5.90
CA LEU A 136 -11.76 -3.58 -5.06
C LEU A 136 -10.78 -2.71 -5.86
N VAL A 137 -9.86 -3.33 -6.62
CA VAL A 137 -8.96 -2.61 -7.53
C VAL A 137 -9.75 -1.75 -8.53
N ARG A 138 -10.84 -2.27 -9.09
CA ARG A 138 -11.70 -1.52 -10.02
C ARG A 138 -12.42 -0.34 -9.36
N ALA A 139 -12.85 -0.50 -8.11
CA ALA A 139 -13.45 0.58 -7.34
C ALA A 139 -12.47 1.76 -7.18
N CYS A 140 -11.15 1.48 -7.07
CA CYS A 140 -10.11 2.49 -7.12
C CYS A 140 -9.84 3.03 -8.54
N GLN A 141 -9.92 2.19 -9.58
CA GLN A 141 -9.55 2.60 -10.94
C GLN A 141 -10.47 3.69 -11.49
N GLN A 142 -11.80 3.52 -11.43
CA GLN A 142 -12.78 4.47 -12.00
C GLN A 142 -12.42 4.99 -13.41
N GLY A 143 -11.86 4.14 -14.28
CA GLY A 143 -11.41 4.55 -15.62
C GLY A 143 -10.06 5.28 -15.67
N SER A 144 -9.25 5.20 -14.62
CA SER A 144 -7.88 5.72 -14.56
C SER A 144 -6.86 4.58 -14.44
N ARG A 145 -5.63 4.86 -14.90
CA ARG A 145 -4.47 4.00 -14.60
C ARG A 145 -4.17 4.04 -13.09
N LEU A 146 -3.71 2.93 -12.53
CA LEU A 146 -3.21 2.88 -11.15
C LEU A 146 -1.75 2.45 -11.13
N ARG A 147 -1.07 2.83 -10.06
CA ARG A 147 0.27 2.33 -9.72
C ARG A 147 0.19 1.53 -8.44
N VAL A 148 0.91 0.42 -8.39
CA VAL A 148 1.15 -0.33 -7.16
C VAL A 148 2.64 -0.20 -6.89
N ILE A 149 3.00 0.44 -5.78
CA ILE A 149 4.39 0.76 -5.46
C ILE A 149 4.74 0.02 -4.18
N ASN A 150 5.88 -0.66 -4.19
CA ASN A 150 6.46 -1.32 -3.02
C ASN A 150 5.52 -2.35 -2.37
N VAL A 151 5.15 -3.40 -3.12
CA VAL A 151 4.33 -4.54 -2.65
C VAL A 151 5.04 -5.89 -2.72
#